data_AF-A0A0K8U780-F1
#
_entry.id   AF-A0A0K8U780-F1
#
_cell.length_a   1.000
_cell.length_b   1.000
_cell.length_c   1.000
_cell.angle_alpha   90.00
_cell.angle_beta   90.00
_cell.angle_gamma   90.00
#
_symmetry.space_group_name_H-M   'P 1'
#
loop_
_entity.id
_entity.type
_entity.pdbx_description
1 polymer ?
#
loop_
_entity_poly.entity_id
_entity_poly.type
_entity_poly.pdbx_seq_one_letter_code
_entity_poly.pdbx_strand_id
1 'polypeptide(L)'
;MRRQSPPAVNGVIEKSRASFPLGFLHASSYVCTGAALIGDAAHRVHPLAGQGVNLGFSDVRELVKVLSEAAYAGAKLSDNHYLIKYEQRSLSKNVPIMVGVHGLHTLYSTTFTPVVLLRSLGLQLTDTISPIKNLFMKRAIG
;
A
#
# COMPACT_ATOMS: atom_id res chain seq x y z
N MET A 1 16.42 10.14 14.65
CA MET A 1 14.98 10.38 14.36
C MET A 1 14.23 10.52 15.69
N ARG A 2 13.65 11.69 15.99
CA ARG A 2 12.77 11.84 17.16
C ARG A 2 11.47 11.08 16.89
N ARG A 3 11.15 10.07 17.70
CA ARG A 3 9.83 9.41 17.69
C ARG A 3 8.79 10.46 18.10
N GLN A 4 8.03 11.00 17.15
CA GLN A 4 6.89 11.85 17.43
C GLN A 4 5.71 10.93 17.75
N SER A 5 5.23 10.96 18.99
CA SER A 5 4.02 10.24 19.37
C SER A 5 2.84 10.74 18.55
N PRO A 6 1.92 9.87 18.11
CA PRO A 6 0.72 10.30 17.40
C PRO A 6 -0.06 11.31 18.27
N PRO A 7 -0.58 12.40 17.68
CA PRO A 7 -1.34 13.40 18.42
C PRO A 7 -2.63 12.79 18.98
N ALA A 8 -2.94 13.08 20.25
CA ALA A 8 -4.20 12.69 20.86
C ALA A 8 -5.34 13.57 20.34
N VAL A 9 -6.46 12.96 19.97
CA VAL A 9 -7.66 13.67 19.50
C VAL A 9 -8.53 14.02 20.71
N ASN A 10 -8.61 15.31 21.05
CA ASN A 10 -9.38 15.78 22.22
C ASN A 10 -10.82 16.17 21.90
N GLY A 11 -11.15 16.34 20.61
CA GLY A 11 -12.49 16.73 20.18
C GLY A 11 -12.52 17.11 18.70
N VAL A 12 -13.73 17.30 18.17
CA VAL A 12 -13.98 17.75 16.80
C VAL A 12 -14.59 19.14 16.85
N ILE A 13 -13.97 20.10 16.18
CA ILE A 13 -14.50 21.46 16.06
C ILE A 13 -15.25 21.54 14.73
N GLU A 14 -16.57 21.75 14.79
CA GLU A 14 -17.39 21.90 13.60
C GLU A 14 -16.89 23.09 12.74
N LYS A 15 -16.89 22.90 11.41
CA LYS A 15 -16.47 23.90 10.41
C LYS A 15 -15.02 24.38 10.55
N SER A 16 -14.15 23.62 11.22
CA SER A 16 -12.72 23.90 11.29
C SER A 16 -11.95 23.32 10.09
N ARG A 17 -10.78 23.91 9.78
CA ARG A 17 -9.82 23.37 8.80
C ARG A 17 -8.63 22.79 9.54
N ALA A 18 -8.25 21.57 9.18
CA ALA A 18 -7.05 20.92 9.69
C ALA A 18 -6.13 20.53 8.53
N SER A 19 -4.82 20.51 8.78
CA SER A 19 -3.82 19.99 7.86
C SER A 19 -3.07 18.86 8.55
N PHE A 20 -2.89 17.76 7.83
CA PHE A 20 -2.13 16.61 8.30
C PHE A 20 -0.93 16.44 7.39
N PRO A 21 0.29 16.28 7.93
CA PRO A 21 1.47 16.06 7.12
C PRO A 21 1.31 14.75 6.35
N LEU A 22 1.25 14.85 5.03
CA LEU A 22 1.17 13.69 4.14
C LEU A 22 2.55 13.05 4.09
N GLY A 23 2.62 11.79 4.49
CA GLY A 23 3.86 11.02 4.49
C GLY A 23 3.65 9.71 3.78
N PHE A 24 4.58 9.37 2.89
CA PHE A 24 4.72 8.00 2.43
C PHE A 24 5.54 7.24 3.46
N LEU A 25 5.01 6.15 3.99
CA LEU A 25 5.69 5.33 4.99
C LEU A 25 5.45 3.86 4.67
N HIS A 26 6.49 3.05 4.72
CA HIS A 26 6.38 1.62 4.54
C HIS A 26 7.26 0.95 5.58
N ALA A 27 6.69 0.07 6.40
CA ALA A 27 7.46 -0.72 7.33
C ALA A 27 8.27 -1.76 6.55
N SER A 28 9.56 -1.89 6.85
CA SER A 28 10.42 -2.91 6.23
C SER A 28 10.02 -4.34 6.60
N SER A 29 9.30 -4.50 7.71
CA SER A 29 8.65 -5.74 8.10
C SER A 29 7.34 -5.42 8.79
N TYR A 30 6.32 -6.23 8.50
CA TYR A 30 4.96 -6.08 9.01
C TYR A 30 4.74 -6.92 10.26
N VAL A 31 5.64 -7.84 10.59
CA VAL A 31 5.48 -8.75 11.73
C VAL A 31 6.76 -8.88 12.54
N CYS A 32 6.61 -9.15 13.82
CA CYS A 32 7.68 -9.63 14.67
C CYS A 32 7.12 -10.71 15.61
N THR A 33 7.97 -11.34 16.42
CA THR A 33 7.53 -12.41 17.31
C THR A 33 6.40 -11.94 18.23
N GLY A 34 5.20 -12.47 17.99
CA GLY A 34 4.00 -12.15 18.78
C GLY A 34 3.32 -10.81 18.46
N ALA A 35 3.70 -10.12 17.39
CA ALA A 35 3.01 -8.88 16.99
C ALA A 35 2.95 -8.71 15.46
N ALA A 36 1.90 -8.01 15.00
CA ALA A 36 1.70 -7.65 13.60
C ALA A 36 1.30 -6.17 13.49
N LEU A 37 1.83 -5.50 12.48
CA LEU A 37 1.47 -4.14 12.07
C LEU A 37 0.39 -4.21 11.00
N ILE A 38 -0.60 -3.32 11.08
CA ILE A 38 -1.71 -3.21 10.12
C ILE A 38 -2.00 -1.74 9.80
N GLY A 39 -2.60 -1.49 8.64
CA GLY A 39 -3.01 -0.14 8.21
C GLY A 39 -1.84 0.86 8.19
N ASP A 40 -2.09 2.09 8.65
CA ASP A 40 -1.11 3.18 8.65
C ASP A 40 0.18 2.89 9.46
N ALA A 41 0.17 1.88 10.34
CA ALA A 41 1.36 1.40 11.04
C ALA A 41 2.26 0.53 10.16
N ALA A 42 1.68 -0.17 9.18
CA ALA A 42 2.39 -1.02 8.23
C ALA A 42 2.69 -0.29 6.90
N HIS A 43 1.75 0.52 6.41
CA HIS A 43 1.87 1.30 5.17
C HIS A 43 1.04 2.58 5.24
N ARG A 44 1.68 3.72 4.93
CA ARG A 44 1.01 4.97 4.56
C ARG A 44 1.21 5.22 3.08
N VAL A 45 0.12 5.20 2.34
CA VAL A 45 0.06 5.56 0.91
C VAL A 45 -0.32 7.02 0.73
N HIS A 46 0.06 7.58 -0.42
CA HIS A 46 -0.29 8.96 -0.77
C HIS A 46 -1.82 9.14 -0.76
N PRO A 47 -2.36 10.09 0.02
CA PRO A 47 -3.80 10.20 0.28
C PRO A 47 -4.63 10.74 -0.88
N LEU A 48 -4.08 10.80 -2.10
CA LEU A 48 -4.81 11.21 -3.31
C LEU A 48 -6.02 10.31 -3.58
N ALA A 49 -6.06 9.11 -3.00
CA ALA A 49 -7.09 8.11 -3.28
C ALA A 49 -8.06 7.82 -2.12
N GLY A 50 -7.86 8.37 -0.90
CA GLY A 50 -8.69 7.99 0.26
C GLY A 50 -8.64 6.49 0.61
N GLN A 51 -7.64 5.75 0.10
CA GLN A 51 -7.57 4.29 0.14
C GLN A 51 -6.97 3.72 1.44
N GLY A 52 -6.41 4.56 2.32
CA GLY A 52 -5.74 4.10 3.54
C GLY A 52 -6.63 3.21 4.43
N VAL A 53 -7.89 3.61 4.62
CA VAL A 53 -8.85 2.83 5.41
C VAL A 53 -9.19 1.49 4.75
N ASN A 54 -9.32 1.46 3.42
CA ASN A 54 -9.64 0.25 2.67
C ASN A 54 -8.47 -0.74 2.70
N LEU A 55 -7.24 -0.25 2.63
CA LEU A 55 -6.05 -1.08 2.79
C LEU A 55 -5.96 -1.63 4.22
N GLY A 56 -6.25 -0.81 5.23
CA GLY A 56 -6.33 -1.26 6.63
C GLY A 56 -7.39 -2.35 6.84
N PHE A 57 -8.59 -2.23 6.26
CA PHE A 57 -9.60 -3.28 6.32
C PHE A 57 -9.17 -4.56 5.61
N SER A 58 -8.45 -4.45 4.49
CA SER A 58 -7.88 -5.60 3.81
C SER A 58 -6.84 -6.33 4.67
N ASP A 59 -6.00 -5.60 5.40
CA ASP A 59 -5.04 -6.18 6.34
C ASP A 59 -5.74 -6.93 7.47
N VAL A 60 -6.76 -6.32 8.09
CA VAL A 60 -7.54 -6.96 9.15
C VAL A 60 -8.17 -8.26 8.66
N ARG A 61 -8.79 -8.24 7.48
CA ARG A 61 -9.40 -9.44 6.89
C ARG A 61 -8.37 -10.55 6.66
N GLU A 62 -7.18 -10.22 6.17
CA GLU A 62 -6.14 -11.22 5.93
C GLU A 62 -5.54 -11.75 7.25
N LEU A 63 -5.32 -10.88 8.21
CA LEU A 63 -4.81 -11.25 9.53
C LEU A 63 -5.79 -12.19 10.25
N VAL A 64 -7.09 -11.86 10.27
CA VAL A 64 -8.12 -12.71 10.87
C VAL A 64 -8.16 -14.09 10.21
N LYS A 65 -8.05 -14.15 8.88
CA LYS A 65 -8.02 -15.41 8.14
C LYS A 65 -6.83 -16.28 8.57
N VAL A 66 -5.63 -15.71 8.58
CA VAL A 66 -4.40 -16.41 8.97
C VAL A 66 -4.43 -16.86 10.44
N LEU A 67 -4.93 -16.02 11.34
CA LEU A 67 -5.06 -16.38 12.76
C LEU A 67 -6.11 -17.48 12.97
N SER A 68 -7.19 -17.48 12.18
CA SER A 68 -8.20 -18.55 12.21
C SER A 68 -7.62 -19.88 11.70
N GLU A 69 -6.81 -19.85 10.65
CA GLU A 69 -6.06 -21.03 10.17
C GLU A 69 -5.12 -21.57 11.27
N ALA A 70 -4.41 -20.69 11.99
CA ALA A 70 -3.54 -21.06 13.09
C ALA A 70 -4.30 -21.72 14.25
N ALA A 71 -5.42 -21.12 14.65
CA ALA A 71 -6.28 -21.63 15.71
C ALA A 71 -6.85 -23.02 15.35
N TYR A 72 -7.31 -23.20 14.12
CA TYR A 72 -7.85 -24.48 13.65
C TYR A 72 -6.79 -25.59 13.62
N ALA A 73 -5.55 -25.24 13.31
CA ALA A 73 -4.42 -26.16 13.34
C ALA A 73 -3.85 -26.42 14.76
N GLY A 74 -4.41 -25.81 15.80
CA GLY A 74 -3.92 -25.92 17.18
C GLY A 74 -2.60 -25.17 17.44
N ALA A 75 -2.19 -24.29 16.53
CA ALA A 75 -1.00 -23.47 16.69
C ALA A 75 -1.28 -22.25 17.59
N LYS A 76 -0.21 -21.69 18.17
CA LYS A 76 -0.32 -20.42 18.91
C LYS A 76 -0.57 -19.29 17.93
N LEU A 77 -1.40 -18.31 18.31
CA LEU A 77 -1.66 -17.12 17.47
C LEU A 77 -0.40 -16.26 17.25
N SER A 78 0.58 -16.38 18.15
CA SER A 78 1.89 -15.74 18.04
C SER A 78 2.89 -16.52 17.17
N ASP A 79 2.48 -17.63 16.56
CA ASP A 79 3.36 -18.47 15.76
C ASP A 79 3.85 -17.70 14.53
N ASN A 80 5.18 -17.60 14.43
CA ASN A 80 5.84 -16.81 13.41
C ASN A 80 5.57 -17.34 12.00
N HIS A 81 5.32 -18.64 11.83
CA HIS A 81 4.97 -19.21 10.53
C HIS A 81 3.68 -18.59 9.98
N TYR A 82 2.66 -18.45 10.82
CA TYR A 82 1.39 -17.83 10.44
C TYR A 82 1.55 -16.32 10.28
N LEU A 83 2.26 -15.64 11.19
CA LEU A 83 2.49 -14.19 11.06
C LEU A 83 3.26 -13.85 9.77
N ILE A 84 4.29 -14.62 9.40
CA ILE A 84 4.99 -14.47 8.10
C ILE A 84 4.03 -14.71 6.93
N LYS A 85 3.13 -15.68 7.04
CA LYS A 85 2.10 -15.93 6.01
C LYS A 85 1.18 -14.71 5.82
N TYR A 86 0.81 -14.03 6.90
CA TYR A 86 0.09 -12.76 6.82
C TYR A 86 0.93 -11.67 6.11
N GLU A 87 2.19 -11.47 6.52
CA GLU A 87 3.09 -10.51 5.90
C GLU A 87 3.24 -10.76 4.39
N GLN A 88 3.48 -12.01 3.97
CA GLN A 88 3.60 -12.38 2.56
C GLN A 88 2.33 -12.11 1.76
N ARG A 89 1.15 -12.39 2.32
CA ARG A 89 -0.14 -12.16 1.66
C ARG A 89 -0.48 -10.67 1.57
N SER A 90 -0.13 -9.88 2.58
CA SER A 90 -0.29 -8.42 2.57
C SER A 90 0.72 -7.74 1.63
N LEU A 91 1.98 -8.17 1.64
CA LEU A 91 3.01 -7.69 0.71
C LEU A 91 2.69 -8.08 -0.73
N SER A 92 2.22 -9.30 -1.01
CA SER A 92 1.88 -9.70 -2.38
C SER A 92 0.74 -8.86 -3.00
N LYS A 93 -0.13 -8.26 -2.17
CA LYS A 93 -1.16 -7.31 -2.61
C LYS A 93 -0.63 -5.89 -2.71
N ASN A 94 0.24 -5.48 -1.79
CA ASN A 94 0.74 -4.09 -1.68
C ASN A 94 1.97 -3.81 -2.58
N VAL A 95 2.83 -4.80 -2.82
CA VAL A 95 4.07 -4.68 -3.60
C VAL A 95 3.83 -4.35 -5.08
N PRO A 96 2.88 -4.97 -5.80
CA PRO A 96 2.61 -4.58 -7.19
C PRO A 96 2.12 -3.12 -7.32
N ILE A 97 1.29 -2.68 -6.38
CA ILE A 97 0.80 -1.30 -6.30
C ILE A 97 1.97 -0.36 -5.98
N MET A 98 2.86 -0.74 -5.06
CA MET A 98 4.04 0.02 -4.68
C MET A 98 5.07 0.13 -5.82
N VAL A 99 5.36 -0.96 -6.52
CA VAL A 99 6.23 -0.97 -7.71
C VAL A 99 5.62 -0.12 -8.83
N GLY A 100 4.30 -0.17 -9.01
CA GLY A 100 3.59 0.69 -9.96
C GLY A 100 3.72 2.18 -9.61
N VAL A 101 3.44 2.55 -8.35
CA VAL A 101 3.51 3.95 -7.89
C VAL A 101 4.95 4.48 -7.89
N HIS A 102 5.93 3.68 -7.45
CA HIS A 102 7.34 4.06 -7.48
C HIS A 102 7.87 4.12 -8.92
N GLY A 103 7.47 3.19 -9.79
CA GLY A 103 7.82 3.21 -11.21
C GLY A 103 7.28 4.45 -11.92
N LEU A 104 6.01 4.80 -11.68
CA LEU A 104 5.41 6.03 -12.20
C LEU A 104 6.10 7.27 -11.62
N HIS A 105 6.33 7.33 -10.30
CA HIS A 105 7.01 8.43 -9.66
C HIS A 105 8.42 8.63 -10.25
N THR A 106 9.23 7.58 -10.37
CA THR A 106 10.58 7.63 -10.96
C THR A 106 10.55 8.00 -12.44
N LEU A 107 9.57 7.53 -13.22
CA LEU A 107 9.38 7.93 -14.62
C LEU A 107 9.05 9.43 -14.76
N TYR A 108 8.29 10.00 -13.83
CA TYR A 108 7.89 11.41 -13.87
C TYR A 108 8.86 12.36 -13.15
N SER A 109 9.68 11.85 -12.21
CA SER A 109 10.65 12.65 -11.43
C SER A 109 12.05 12.68 -12.04
N THR A 110 12.32 11.84 -13.05
CA THR A 110 13.63 11.78 -13.72
C THR A 110 13.74 12.83 -14.82
N THR A 111 14.73 13.72 -14.71
CA THR A 111 15.04 14.79 -15.69
C THR A 111 16.07 14.36 -16.75
N PHE A 112 16.32 13.05 -16.90
CA PHE A 112 17.31 12.48 -17.81
C PHE A 112 16.77 12.41 -19.25
N THR A 113 17.46 13.06 -20.19
CA THR A 113 17.05 13.26 -21.61
C THR A 113 16.59 11.99 -22.37
N PRO A 114 17.17 10.79 -22.17
CA PRO A 114 16.70 9.55 -22.80
C PRO A 114 15.31 9.08 -22.33
N VAL A 115 14.93 9.36 -21.08
CA VAL A 115 13.62 8.98 -20.51
C VAL A 115 12.50 9.87 -21.06
N VAL A 116 12.81 11.14 -21.34
CA VAL A 116 11.89 12.07 -22.02
C VAL A 116 11.63 11.64 -23.47
N LEU A 117 12.66 11.15 -24.19
CA LEU A 117 12.52 10.57 -25.52
C LEU A 117 11.68 9.28 -25.52
N LEU A 118 11.91 8.39 -24.55
CA LEU A 118 11.10 7.18 -24.34
C LEU A 118 9.64 7.49 -23.99
N ARG A 119 9.39 8.59 -23.27
CA ARG A 119 8.03 9.09 -22.99
C ARG A 119 7.31 9.55 -24.26
N SER A 120 8.01 10.28 -25.13
CA SER A 120 7.47 10.74 -26.41
C SER A 120 7.18 9.57 -27.37
N LEU A 121 8.10 8.59 -27.45
CA LEU A 121 7.90 7.38 -28.25
C LEU A 121 6.83 6.46 -27.66
N GLY A 122 6.76 6.35 -26.33
CA GLY A 122 5.74 5.57 -25.62
C GLY A 122 4.32 6.12 -25.81
N LEU A 123 4.16 7.44 -25.80
CA LEU A 123 2.88 8.11 -26.09
C LEU A 123 2.42 7.89 -27.54
N GLN A 124 3.36 7.92 -28.50
CA GLN A 124 3.06 7.62 -29.91
C GLN A 124 2.72 6.13 -30.14
N LEU A 125 3.33 5.22 -29.39
CA LEU A 125 3.02 3.79 -29.46
C LEU A 125 1.69 3.43 -28.77
N THR A 126 1.30 4.16 -27.71
CA THR A 126 -0.01 3.95 -27.07
C THR A 126 -1.20 4.39 -27.94
N ASP A 127 -0.98 5.25 -28.93
CA ASP A 127 -2.02 5.66 -29.88
C ASP A 127 -2.27 4.62 -30.99
N THR A 128 -1.38 3.63 -31.14
CA THR A 128 -1.46 2.60 -32.19
C THR A 128 -1.82 1.21 -31.68
N ILE A 129 -1.73 0.94 -30.37
CA ILE A 129 -1.93 -0.40 -29.80
C ILE A 129 -3.23 -0.47 -28.96
N SER A 130 -4.36 -0.56 -29.67
CA SER A 130 -5.71 -0.83 -29.12
C SER A 130 -5.84 -1.99 -28.11
N PRO A 131 -5.10 -3.13 -28.20
CA PRO A 131 -5.29 -4.23 -27.25
C PRO A 131 -4.78 -3.95 -25.83
N ILE A 132 -3.81 -3.04 -25.65
CA ILE A 132 -3.27 -2.71 -24.32
C ILE A 132 -4.29 -1.89 -23.51
N LYS A 133 -5.01 -0.97 -24.18
CA LYS A 133 -6.07 -0.15 -23.57
C LYS A 133 -7.21 -1.01 -23.00
N ASN A 134 -7.58 -2.07 -23.71
CA ASN A 134 -8.59 -3.04 -23.26
C ASN A 134 -8.13 -3.87 -22.05
N LEU A 135 -6.83 -4.14 -21.93
CA LEU A 135 -6.27 -4.91 -20.81
C LEU A 135 -6.19 -4.08 -19.53
N PHE A 136 -5.93 -2.77 -19.62
CA PHE A 136 -6.00 -1.84 -18.50
C PHE A 136 -7.44 -1.59 -18.03
N MET A 137 -8.38 -1.39 -18.97
CA MET A 137 -9.80 -1.21 -18.63
C MET A 137 -10.39 -2.45 -17.92
N LYS A 138 -10.06 -3.67 -18.37
CA LYS A 138 -10.47 -4.90 -17.69
C LYS A 138 -9.90 -5.05 -16.27
N ARG A 139 -8.73 -4.45 -15.98
CA ARG A 139 -8.10 -4.45 -14.66
C ARG A 139 -8.56 -3.33 -13.73
N ALA A 140 -9.17 -2.28 -14.27
CA ALA A 140 -9.68 -1.15 -13.50
C ALA A 140 -11.15 -1.29 -13.07
N ILE A 141 -11.91 -2.20 -13.71
CA ILE A 141 -13.33 -2.46 -13.44
C ILE A 141 -13.54 -3.67 -12.51
N GLY A 142 -12.45 -4.29 -12.02
CA GLY A 142 -12.49 -5.41 -11.07
C GLY A 142 -12.53 -4.95 -9.62
#